data_AF-A0A533WMW3-F1
#
_entry.id   AF-A0A533WMW3-F1
#
_cell.length_a   1.000
_cell.length_b   1.000
_cell.length_c   1.000
_cell.angle_alpha   90.00
_cell.angle_beta   90.00
_cell.angle_gamma   90.00
#
_symmetry.space_group_name_H-M   'P 1'
#
loop_
_entity.id
_entity.type
_entity.pdbx_description
1 polymer ?
#
loop_
_entity_poly.entity_id
_entity_poly.type
_entity_poly.pdbx_seq_one_letter_code
_entity_poly.pdbx_strand_id
1 'polypeptide(L)'
;AKMYLTGDLGRFDSESNLEFLGRADGQVKLRGFRIELSEIESVMMQYQDVLVAACTVREDMKDIQQLVGYVIARNGKVDVSGLRSHLQDRLPAFMVPSLIEIIKEIPRLPSGKLDRASLPAPQARYDKLQSAKLPRNDTERHIANVWQALFQPQVVSIDDNFFLDLGGHSLLAARMVSELRKDARFAQISIGDVYEYPTIESLAPVFDVMSSHPQQLHQIKSKTIPEDILPSKLEQNLVKIIQVASLYHVFGFRAVEWMTPYLVFFFLLAHNYSILGAITWSAISAIAVFPLLLAIAIASKWLILGRIRPGRYPLWGRYHLRWWFVQTLVSSLPLDYLAGTPLLPFIYRLFGAKIGKDVYLGTNNIASFDLTTIGNGTSIDDDASLLGYIVEDGTLILGQVSIGSRCYVGSRSVLRENTVMEDRARLEDLSLLPRGFCIHQGESWAGSPARCTSYSKDIPAPPELGKIHRVAISIIYGTLALLFPLLLLVTVLPGVVFLVSINPVTQPFLYIPSVMAVGGSFVVFLASEVLLIKWLVVGRVRAGKYPVHGSYYIRNWIVEQLLAFSLDLIAPLHATLYLAPWYRLLGAKIGRNVELSTAS
;
A
#
# COMPACT_ATOMS: atom_id res chain seq x y z
N ALA A 1 -10.76 -42.02 0.88
CA ALA A 1 -9.29 -41.91 0.77
C ALA A 1 -8.74 -41.30 2.06
N LYS A 2 -7.72 -41.91 2.67
CA LYS A 2 -6.99 -41.30 3.80
C LYS A 2 -5.86 -40.45 3.22
N MET A 3 -5.80 -39.19 3.62
CA MET A 3 -4.72 -38.28 3.24
C MET A 3 -3.70 -38.22 4.40
N TYR A 4 -2.41 -38.21 4.07
CA TYR A 4 -1.32 -38.09 5.03
C TYR A 4 -0.73 -36.68 4.94
N LEU A 5 -0.69 -35.97 6.07
CA LEU A 5 -0.11 -34.64 6.15
C LEU A 5 1.42 -34.75 6.22
N THR A 6 2.10 -34.48 5.11
CA THR A 6 3.57 -34.64 4.99
C THR A 6 4.35 -33.56 5.74
N GLY A 7 3.74 -32.39 5.93
CA GLY A 7 4.43 -31.20 6.43
C GLY A 7 5.33 -30.53 5.37
N ASP A 8 5.26 -30.98 4.12
CA ASP A 8 6.05 -30.47 3.01
C ASP A 8 5.23 -29.45 2.20
N LEU A 9 5.85 -28.32 1.83
CA LEU A 9 5.29 -27.32 0.94
C LEU A 9 5.70 -27.64 -0.49
N GLY A 10 4.73 -27.62 -1.41
CA GLY A 10 5.00 -27.79 -2.83
C GLY A 10 3.97 -27.06 -3.67
N ARG A 11 4.35 -26.69 -4.89
CA ARG A 11 3.42 -26.19 -5.90
C ARG A 11 3.55 -27.01 -7.18
N PHE A 12 2.51 -26.97 -8.01
CA PHE A 12 2.62 -27.48 -9.36
C PHE A 12 3.11 -26.35 -10.29
N ASP A 13 4.07 -26.64 -11.15
CA ASP A 13 4.48 -25.72 -12.21
C ASP A 13 3.46 -25.70 -13.37
N SER A 14 3.71 -24.89 -14.40
CA SER A 14 2.84 -24.79 -15.58
C SER A 14 2.76 -26.09 -16.40
N GLU A 15 3.68 -27.03 -16.18
CA GLU A 15 3.75 -28.33 -16.84
C GLU A 15 3.17 -29.46 -15.95
N SER A 16 2.60 -29.12 -14.79
CA SER A 16 2.05 -30.05 -13.80
C SER A 16 3.08 -30.94 -13.09
N ASN A 17 4.36 -30.53 -13.06
CA ASN A 17 5.35 -31.15 -12.19
C ASN A 17 5.21 -30.62 -10.77
N LEU A 18 5.42 -31.48 -9.77
CA LEU A 18 5.43 -31.07 -8.36
C LEU A 18 6.79 -30.48 -8.01
N GLU A 19 6.84 -29.16 -7.83
CA GLU A 19 7.99 -28.42 -7.34
C GLU A 19 7.97 -28.42 -5.81
N PHE A 20 8.99 -29.00 -5.19
CA PHE A 20 9.17 -29.01 -3.73
C PHE A 20 9.70 -27.66 -3.27
N LEU A 21 8.94 -26.96 -2.43
CA LEU A 21 9.23 -25.61 -1.94
C LEU A 21 9.81 -25.60 -0.52
N GLY A 22 9.93 -26.76 0.14
CA GLY A 22 10.47 -26.89 1.48
C GLY A 22 9.49 -27.54 2.45
N ARG A 23 9.61 -27.23 3.75
CA ARG A 23 8.75 -27.76 4.80
C ARG A 23 8.02 -26.68 5.57
N ALA A 24 6.76 -26.94 5.91
CA ALA A 24 5.94 -26.04 6.73
C ALA A 24 6.50 -25.80 8.14
N ASP A 25 7.37 -26.68 8.63
CA ASP A 25 8.04 -26.61 9.94
C ASP A 25 9.53 -26.19 9.87
N GLY A 26 10.06 -25.87 8.68
CA GLY A 26 11.48 -25.49 8.47
C GLY A 26 11.82 -24.02 8.75
N GLN A 27 10.81 -23.21 9.07
CA GLN A 27 10.95 -21.77 9.26
C GLN A 27 11.55 -21.43 10.61
N VAL A 28 12.56 -20.57 10.58
CA VAL A 28 13.15 -19.99 11.79
C VAL A 28 12.73 -18.53 11.94
N LYS A 29 12.59 -18.08 13.19
CA LYS A 29 12.48 -16.65 13.49
C LYS A 29 13.87 -16.11 13.76
N LEU A 30 14.28 -15.10 12.99
CA LEU A 30 15.52 -14.37 13.19
C LEU A 30 15.18 -12.88 13.24
N ARG A 31 15.40 -12.25 14.41
CA ARG A 31 15.23 -10.79 14.58
C ARG A 31 13.86 -10.25 14.15
N GLY A 32 12.80 -11.04 14.38
CA GLY A 32 11.41 -10.70 14.01
C GLY A 32 11.01 -11.10 12.59
N PHE A 33 11.95 -11.57 11.77
CA PHE A 33 11.68 -12.08 10.42
C PHE A 33 11.50 -13.59 10.45
N ARG A 34 10.54 -14.08 9.66
CA ARG A 34 10.32 -15.52 9.42
C ARG A 34 11.11 -15.88 8.16
N ILE A 35 12.12 -16.74 8.30
CA ILE A 35 13.08 -17.05 7.24
C ILE A 35 13.05 -18.54 6.92
N GLU A 36 13.13 -18.87 5.64
CA GLU A 36 13.35 -20.23 5.14
C GLU A 36 14.84 -20.49 4.97
N LEU A 37 15.41 -21.37 5.79
CA LEU A 37 16.85 -21.68 5.70
C LEU A 37 17.23 -22.31 4.36
N SER A 38 16.33 -23.08 3.76
CA SER A 38 16.54 -23.73 2.47
C SER A 38 16.69 -22.75 1.31
N GLU A 39 16.08 -21.57 1.40
CA GLU A 39 16.26 -20.50 0.41
C GLU A 39 17.70 -20.01 0.41
N ILE A 40 18.24 -19.71 1.60
CA ILE A 40 19.62 -19.24 1.78
C ILE A 40 20.60 -20.33 1.34
N GLU A 41 20.38 -21.57 1.77
CA GLU A 41 21.19 -22.73 1.38
C GLU A 41 21.24 -22.91 -0.14
N SER A 42 20.10 -22.74 -0.82
CA SER A 42 20.00 -22.85 -2.27
C SER A 42 20.79 -21.76 -2.99
N VAL A 43 20.72 -20.51 -2.52
CA VAL A 43 21.52 -19.41 -3.09
C VAL A 43 23.01 -19.62 -2.82
N MET A 44 23.40 -20.09 -1.63
CA MET A 44 24.80 -20.41 -1.32
C MET A 44 25.35 -21.49 -2.27
N MET A 45 24.56 -22.52 -2.61
CA MET A 45 24.95 -23.58 -3.53
C MET A 45 25.06 -23.14 -5.01
N GLN A 46 24.52 -21.97 -5.37
CA GLN A 46 24.70 -21.39 -6.71
C GLN A 46 26.06 -20.72 -6.91
N TYR A 47 26.80 -20.48 -5.83
CA TYR A 47 28.16 -19.96 -5.91
C TYR A 47 29.13 -21.04 -6.37
N GLN A 48 29.97 -20.73 -7.37
CA GLN A 48 30.79 -21.71 -8.09
C GLN A 48 31.68 -22.59 -7.19
N ASP A 49 32.18 -22.03 -6.08
CA ASP A 49 33.11 -22.71 -5.17
C ASP A 49 32.39 -23.61 -4.15
N VAL A 50 31.07 -23.51 -4.01
CA VAL A 50 30.29 -24.26 -3.00
C VAL A 50 29.77 -25.56 -3.61
N LEU A 51 30.02 -26.68 -2.90
CA LEU A 51 29.50 -28.00 -3.24
C LEU A 51 28.17 -28.29 -2.53
N VAL A 52 28.12 -28.02 -1.23
CA VAL A 52 26.92 -28.20 -0.38
C VAL A 52 26.89 -27.07 0.63
N ALA A 53 25.69 -26.57 0.95
CA ALA A 53 25.47 -25.58 1.99
C ALA A 53 24.43 -26.05 3.02
N ALA A 54 24.57 -25.60 4.26
CA ALA A 54 23.60 -25.76 5.33
C ALA A 54 23.54 -24.47 6.16
N CYS A 55 22.36 -24.04 6.58
CA CYS A 55 22.18 -22.88 7.43
C CYS A 55 21.51 -23.27 8.74
N THR A 56 21.86 -22.55 9.81
CA THR A 56 21.18 -22.65 11.10
C THR A 56 21.19 -21.31 11.83
N VAL A 57 20.21 -21.11 12.72
CA VAL A 57 20.19 -19.97 13.64
C VAL A 57 20.74 -20.45 14.97
N ARG A 58 21.77 -19.76 15.45
CA ARG A 58 22.38 -20.00 16.77
C ARG A 58 22.11 -18.82 17.67
N GLU A 59 21.94 -19.14 18.95
CA GLU A 59 21.87 -18.17 20.03
C GLU A 59 22.97 -18.51 21.05
N ASP A 60 24.22 -18.41 20.63
CA ASP A 60 25.37 -18.67 21.50
C ASP A 60 25.61 -17.50 22.50
N MET A 61 24.86 -16.40 22.36
CA MET A 61 24.84 -15.26 23.27
C MET A 61 23.41 -14.92 23.65
N LYS A 62 23.20 -14.55 24.91
CA LYS A 62 21.87 -14.26 25.46
C LYS A 62 21.19 -13.15 24.65
N ASP A 63 20.01 -13.45 24.09
CA ASP A 63 19.17 -12.54 23.32
C ASP A 63 19.77 -12.05 21.98
N ILE A 64 20.86 -12.67 21.48
CA ILE A 64 21.45 -12.35 20.17
C ILE A 64 21.42 -13.58 19.27
N GLN A 65 20.48 -13.58 18.34
CA GLN A 65 20.35 -14.62 17.31
C GLN A 65 21.24 -14.30 16.10
N GLN A 66 22.08 -15.27 15.72
CA GLN A 66 22.98 -15.18 14.58
C GLN A 66 22.67 -16.29 13.58
N LEU A 67 22.61 -15.90 12.30
CA LEU A 67 22.50 -16.84 11.19
C LEU A 67 23.91 -17.28 10.78
N VAL A 68 24.14 -18.60 10.80
CA VAL A 68 25.42 -19.22 10.43
C VAL A 68 25.22 -20.08 9.19
N GLY A 69 26.04 -19.85 8.17
CA GLY A 69 26.12 -20.67 6.97
C GLY A 69 27.32 -21.61 7.06
N TYR A 70 27.13 -22.88 6.71
CA TYR A 70 28.18 -23.88 6.62
C TYR A 70 28.29 -24.32 5.16
N VAL A 71 29.52 -24.36 4.64
CA VAL A 71 29.78 -24.76 3.26
C VAL A 71 30.81 -25.85 3.17
N ILE A 72 30.61 -26.77 2.24
CA ILE A 72 31.64 -27.70 1.77
C ILE A 72 32.20 -27.12 0.47
N ALA A 73 33.51 -26.93 0.41
CA ALA A 73 34.20 -26.44 -0.77
C ALA A 73 34.22 -27.49 -1.90
N ARG A 74 33.95 -27.08 -3.14
CA ARG A 74 34.06 -27.97 -4.32
C ARG A 74 35.50 -28.36 -4.61
N ASN A 75 36.43 -27.41 -4.50
CA ASN A 75 37.86 -27.58 -4.79
C ASN A 75 38.75 -27.34 -3.56
N GLY A 76 38.22 -27.57 -2.35
CA GLY A 76 38.97 -27.40 -1.10
C GLY A 76 39.19 -25.96 -0.63
N LYS A 77 38.77 -24.95 -1.40
CA LYS A 77 38.75 -23.53 -1.02
C LYS A 77 37.43 -22.88 -1.44
N VAL A 78 36.95 -21.95 -0.63
CA VAL A 78 35.81 -21.07 -0.94
C VAL A 78 36.26 -19.65 -0.66
N ASP A 79 36.09 -18.74 -1.62
CA ASP A 79 36.20 -17.31 -1.34
C ASP A 79 34.96 -16.85 -0.56
N VAL A 80 35.12 -16.74 0.76
CA VAL A 80 34.03 -16.32 1.67
C VAL A 80 33.59 -14.88 1.40
N SER A 81 34.51 -14.01 0.97
CA SER A 81 34.19 -12.61 0.67
C SER A 81 33.37 -12.47 -0.60
N GLY A 82 33.74 -13.21 -1.65
CA GLY A 82 32.97 -13.34 -2.88
C GLY A 82 31.61 -14.00 -2.65
N LEU A 83 31.55 -15.07 -1.85
CA LEU A 83 30.29 -15.72 -1.47
C LEU A 83 29.36 -14.76 -0.70
N ARG A 84 29.90 -13.97 0.22
CA ARG A 84 29.10 -12.97 0.96
C ARG A 84 28.55 -11.90 0.02
N SER A 85 29.36 -11.39 -0.91
CA SER A 85 28.92 -10.41 -1.92
C SER A 85 27.82 -11.01 -2.81
N HIS A 86 27.99 -12.26 -3.25
CA HIS A 86 27.01 -13.00 -4.02
C HIS A 86 25.65 -13.15 -3.30
N LEU A 87 25.67 -13.35 -1.99
CA LEU A 87 24.46 -13.43 -1.17
C LEU A 87 23.80 -12.06 -1.02
N GLN A 88 24.58 -10.99 -0.84
CA GLN A 88 24.05 -9.62 -0.70
C GLN A 88 23.34 -9.13 -1.96
N ASP A 89 23.78 -9.56 -3.15
CA ASP A 89 23.14 -9.19 -4.41
C ASP A 89 21.78 -9.89 -4.64
N ARG A 90 21.52 -10.99 -3.93
CA ARG A 90 20.38 -11.90 -4.20
C ARG A 90 19.42 -12.07 -3.03
N LEU A 91 19.86 -11.76 -1.82
CA LEU A 91 19.10 -11.93 -0.59
C LEU A 91 18.98 -10.59 0.16
N PRO A 92 17.85 -10.34 0.85
CA PRO A 92 17.76 -9.26 1.81
C PRO A 92 18.87 -9.34 2.87
N ALA A 93 19.33 -8.19 3.37
CA ALA A 93 20.44 -8.12 4.32
C ALA A 93 20.28 -9.01 5.58
N PHE A 94 19.06 -9.22 6.06
CA PHE A 94 18.79 -10.07 7.23
C PHE A 94 18.85 -11.58 6.95
N MET A 95 18.86 -11.99 5.67
CA MET A 95 19.01 -13.40 5.24
C MET A 95 20.48 -13.75 4.93
N VAL A 96 21.37 -12.77 4.90
CA VAL A 96 22.81 -13.00 4.68
C VAL A 96 23.44 -13.51 5.97
N PRO A 97 24.07 -14.71 5.99
CA PRO A 97 24.70 -15.24 7.19
C PRO A 97 25.81 -14.33 7.73
N SER A 98 25.73 -14.05 9.04
CA SER A 98 26.75 -13.27 9.76
C SER A 98 28.10 -13.99 9.80
N LEU A 99 28.08 -15.32 9.81
CA LEU A 99 29.26 -16.19 9.80
C LEU A 99 29.11 -17.24 8.71
N ILE A 100 30.20 -17.51 8.00
CA ILE A 100 30.29 -18.57 7.00
C ILE A 100 31.47 -19.46 7.34
N GLU A 101 31.20 -20.73 7.63
CA GLU A 101 32.19 -21.73 8.04
C GLU A 101 32.42 -22.74 6.93
N ILE A 102 33.69 -23.04 6.66
CA ILE A 102 34.07 -24.08 5.71
C ILE A 102 34.28 -25.37 6.49
N ILE A 103 33.43 -26.37 6.25
CA ILE A 103 33.49 -27.67 6.93
C ILE A 103 33.77 -28.80 5.94
N LYS A 104 34.35 -29.91 6.44
CA LYS A 104 34.66 -31.07 5.61
C LYS A 104 33.44 -31.91 5.28
N GLU A 105 32.49 -31.97 6.19
CA GLU A 105 31.28 -32.79 6.06
C GLU A 105 30.13 -32.14 6.83
N ILE A 106 28.93 -32.22 6.25
CA ILE A 106 27.69 -31.76 6.88
C ILE A 106 27.07 -32.96 7.64
N PRO A 107 26.85 -32.85 8.97
CA PRO A 107 26.26 -33.91 9.77
C PRO A 107 24.87 -34.31 9.24
N ARG A 108 24.60 -35.62 9.22
CA ARG A 108 23.32 -36.18 8.78
C ARG A 108 22.74 -37.11 9.84
N LEU A 109 21.42 -37.10 9.98
CA LEU A 109 20.67 -38.09 10.73
C LEU A 109 20.76 -39.46 10.04
N PRO A 110 20.48 -40.57 10.74
CA PRO A 110 20.39 -41.90 10.12
C PRO A 110 19.42 -42.00 8.93
N SER A 111 18.47 -41.08 8.84
CA SER A 111 17.53 -40.94 7.70
C SER A 111 18.14 -40.28 6.46
N GLY A 112 19.40 -39.85 6.51
CA GLY A 112 20.08 -39.11 5.45
C GLY A 112 19.78 -37.60 5.41
N LYS A 113 18.88 -37.11 6.28
CA LYS A 113 18.53 -35.70 6.43
C LYS A 113 19.63 -34.92 7.17
N LEU A 114 19.74 -33.62 6.90
CA LEU A 114 20.64 -32.71 7.61
C LEU A 114 20.36 -32.72 9.13
N ASP A 115 21.38 -33.00 9.93
CA ASP A 115 21.34 -32.87 11.39
C ASP A 115 21.86 -31.49 11.81
N ARG A 116 20.95 -30.51 11.88
CA ARG A 116 21.28 -29.13 12.24
C ARG A 116 21.76 -28.99 13.69
N ALA A 117 21.35 -29.89 14.59
CA ALA A 117 21.74 -29.84 16.00
C ALA A 117 23.21 -30.24 16.20
N SER A 118 23.74 -31.08 15.31
CA SER A 118 25.13 -31.55 15.35
C SER A 118 26.11 -30.66 14.56
N LEU A 119 25.66 -29.52 14.02
CA LEU A 119 26.55 -28.59 13.32
C LEU A 119 27.59 -27.99 14.29
N PRO A 120 28.89 -27.93 13.90
CA PRO A 120 29.94 -27.48 14.80
C PRO A 120 29.79 -26.01 15.15
N ALA A 121 30.28 -25.60 16.32
CA ALA A 121 30.34 -24.18 16.67
C ALA A 121 31.27 -23.41 15.70
N PRO A 122 30.91 -22.20 15.27
CA PRO A 122 31.68 -21.45 14.28
C PRO A 122 33.07 -21.06 14.81
N GLN A 123 34.13 -21.37 14.04
CA GLN A 123 35.52 -21.08 14.39
C GLN A 123 35.96 -19.68 13.93
N ALA A 124 35.32 -19.11 12.91
CA ALA A 124 35.64 -17.78 12.37
C ALA A 124 35.51 -16.66 13.42
N ARG A 125 34.76 -16.90 14.51
CA ARG A 125 34.69 -15.99 15.66
C ARG A 125 36.05 -15.84 16.38
N TYR A 126 36.88 -16.88 16.38
CA TYR A 126 38.20 -16.91 17.04
C TYR A 126 39.32 -16.30 16.18
N ASP A 127 39.26 -16.45 14.85
CA ASP A 127 40.26 -15.83 13.95
C ASP A 127 40.08 -14.30 13.85
N LYS A 128 38.84 -13.82 14.01
CA LYS A 128 38.52 -12.39 14.02
C LYS A 128 39.11 -11.64 15.23
N LEU A 129 39.29 -12.34 16.35
CA LEU A 129 39.96 -11.80 17.56
C LEU A 129 41.40 -11.35 17.30
N GLN A 130 42.12 -11.97 16.35
CA GLN A 130 43.52 -11.62 16.04
C GLN A 130 43.68 -10.52 14.99
N SER A 131 42.62 -10.23 14.22
CA SER A 131 42.65 -9.28 13.08
C SER A 131 41.84 -8.00 13.33
N ALA A 132 41.23 -7.84 14.51
CA ALA A 132 40.44 -6.68 14.85
C ALA A 132 41.26 -5.38 14.81
N LYS A 133 40.83 -4.44 13.96
CA LYS A 133 41.30 -3.05 13.98
C LYS A 133 40.82 -2.33 15.24
N LEU A 134 41.76 -1.68 15.92
CA LEU A 134 41.52 -0.92 17.13
C LEU A 134 41.07 0.52 16.81
N PRO A 135 40.30 1.17 17.71
CA PRO A 135 39.94 2.58 17.58
C PRO A 135 41.16 3.50 17.47
N ARG A 136 41.13 4.40 16.50
CA ARG A 136 42.23 5.32 16.14
C ARG A 136 42.12 6.67 16.83
N ASN A 137 40.91 7.11 17.12
CA ASN A 137 40.62 8.39 17.78
C ASN A 137 39.64 8.24 18.96
N ASP A 138 39.45 9.31 19.73
CA ASP A 138 38.61 9.29 20.94
C ASP A 138 37.12 9.07 20.65
N THR A 139 36.65 9.50 19.48
CA THR A 139 35.26 9.33 19.02
C THR A 139 35.00 7.86 18.68
N GLU A 140 35.85 7.25 17.86
CA GLU A 140 35.82 5.81 17.57
C GLU A 140 35.92 4.99 18.86
N ARG A 141 36.77 5.40 19.81
CA ARG A 141 36.93 4.71 21.10
C ARG A 141 35.65 4.75 21.93
N HIS A 142 34.94 5.88 21.95
CA HIS A 142 33.68 6.00 22.68
C HIS A 142 32.58 5.15 22.06
N ILE A 143 32.44 5.19 20.73
CA ILE A 143 31.48 4.36 19.99
C ILE A 143 31.80 2.87 20.21
N ALA A 144 33.06 2.49 20.09
CA ALA A 144 33.52 1.12 20.30
C ALA A 144 33.21 0.62 21.72
N ASN A 145 33.37 1.45 22.75
CA ASN A 145 33.02 1.07 24.12
C ASN A 145 31.52 0.79 24.29
N VAL A 146 30.65 1.61 23.70
CA VAL A 146 29.19 1.38 23.75
C VAL A 146 28.81 0.12 22.99
N TRP A 147 29.36 -0.10 21.79
CA TRP A 147 29.12 -1.31 21.01
C TRP A 147 29.64 -2.55 21.75
N GLN A 148 30.83 -2.46 22.33
CA GLN A 148 31.43 -3.53 23.11
C GLN A 148 30.57 -3.91 24.30
N ALA A 149 29.92 -2.96 24.97
CA ALA A 149 28.99 -3.22 26.07
C ALA A 149 27.70 -3.93 25.60
N LEU A 150 27.22 -3.63 24.40
CA LEU A 150 26.00 -4.21 23.83
C LEU A 150 26.22 -5.63 23.28
N PHE A 151 27.41 -5.92 22.75
CA PHE A 151 27.71 -7.18 22.07
C PHE A 151 28.62 -8.12 22.88
N GLN A 152 28.80 -7.91 24.19
CA GLN A 152 29.62 -8.80 25.03
C GLN A 152 29.14 -10.26 24.90
N PRO A 153 30.06 -11.25 24.76
CA PRO A 153 31.52 -11.16 24.87
C PRO A 153 32.25 -11.01 23.51
N GLN A 154 31.59 -10.60 22.41
CA GLN A 154 32.25 -10.42 21.11
C GLN A 154 33.28 -9.28 21.16
N VAL A 155 34.42 -9.42 20.49
CA VAL A 155 35.34 -8.30 20.28
C VAL A 155 34.83 -7.45 19.12
N VAL A 156 34.61 -6.16 19.36
CA VAL A 156 34.16 -5.20 18.35
C VAL A 156 35.37 -4.54 17.67
N SER A 157 35.44 -4.66 16.34
CA SER A 157 36.38 -3.93 15.51
C SER A 157 35.74 -2.69 14.88
N ILE A 158 36.54 -1.69 14.52
CA ILE A 158 36.01 -0.44 13.95
C ILE A 158 35.39 -0.59 12.56
N ASP A 159 35.78 -1.60 11.79
CA ASP A 159 35.24 -1.92 10.47
C ASP A 159 34.12 -2.97 10.51
N ASP A 160 33.73 -3.42 11.71
CA ASP A 160 32.58 -4.33 11.86
C ASP A 160 31.27 -3.62 11.52
N ASN A 161 30.47 -4.28 10.68
CA ASN A 161 29.12 -3.83 10.41
C ASN A 161 28.18 -4.19 11.58
N PHE A 162 27.49 -3.17 12.10
CA PHE A 162 26.56 -3.29 13.23
C PHE A 162 25.52 -4.39 13.05
N PHE A 163 24.93 -4.50 11.85
CA PHE A 163 23.82 -5.41 11.58
C PHE A 163 24.29 -6.76 11.04
N LEU A 164 25.26 -6.74 10.12
CA LEU A 164 25.71 -7.94 9.40
C LEU A 164 26.69 -8.76 10.24
N ASP A 165 27.72 -8.12 10.80
CA ASP A 165 28.82 -8.82 11.46
C ASP A 165 28.53 -9.06 12.95
N LEU A 166 28.03 -8.05 13.65
CA LEU A 166 27.78 -8.14 15.11
C LEU A 166 26.41 -8.72 15.46
N GLY A 167 25.51 -8.74 14.47
CA GLY A 167 24.16 -9.25 14.61
C GLY A 167 23.18 -8.27 15.25
N GLY A 168 23.45 -6.97 15.15
CA GLY A 168 22.56 -5.90 15.59
C GLY A 168 21.19 -5.93 14.92
N HIS A 169 20.21 -5.38 15.62
CA HIS A 169 18.84 -5.15 15.14
C HIS A 169 18.33 -3.81 15.68
N SER A 170 17.14 -3.39 15.24
CA SER A 170 16.57 -2.06 15.55
C SER A 170 16.53 -1.74 17.05
N LEU A 171 16.19 -2.70 17.91
CA LEU A 171 16.20 -2.51 19.36
C LEU A 171 17.63 -2.30 19.92
N LEU A 172 18.63 -3.04 19.45
CA LEU A 172 20.03 -2.81 19.84
C LEU A 172 20.54 -1.46 19.31
N ALA A 173 20.16 -1.07 18.09
CA ALA A 173 20.47 0.24 17.53
C ALA A 173 19.84 1.36 18.36
N ALA A 174 18.58 1.22 18.77
CA ALA A 174 17.89 2.17 19.64
C ALA A 174 18.57 2.30 21.01
N ARG A 175 18.98 1.18 21.62
CA ARG A 175 19.76 1.18 22.88
C ARG A 175 21.11 1.86 22.70
N MET A 176 21.83 1.53 21.63
CA MET A 176 23.12 2.14 21.29
C MET A 176 23.02 3.66 21.13
N VAL A 177 22.05 4.13 20.35
CA VAL A 177 21.76 5.56 20.16
C VAL A 177 21.43 6.23 21.49
N SER A 178 20.60 5.60 22.33
CA SER A 178 20.27 6.14 23.64
C SER A 178 21.46 6.25 24.58
N GLU A 179 22.40 5.30 24.52
CA GLU A 179 23.62 5.32 25.33
C GLU A 179 24.61 6.37 24.81
N LEU A 180 24.84 6.45 23.49
CA LEU A 180 25.73 7.46 22.90
C LEU A 180 25.25 8.88 23.16
N ARG A 181 23.94 9.13 23.11
CA ARG A 181 23.34 10.46 23.39
C ARG A 181 23.59 10.97 24.80
N LYS A 182 24.08 10.14 25.73
CA LYS A 182 24.52 10.62 27.07
C LYS A 182 25.75 11.52 26.97
N ASP A 183 26.55 11.39 25.92
CA ASP A 183 27.63 12.30 25.58
C ASP A 183 27.12 13.36 24.58
N ALA A 184 27.37 14.63 24.90
CA ALA A 184 26.93 15.76 24.10
C ALA A 184 27.44 15.71 22.64
N ARG A 185 28.58 15.05 22.39
CA ARG A 185 29.14 14.83 21.04
C ARG A 185 28.19 14.07 20.12
N PHE A 186 27.37 13.18 20.67
CA PHE A 186 26.44 12.33 19.91
C PHE A 186 24.98 12.70 20.14
N ALA A 187 24.67 13.89 20.67
CA ALA A 187 23.29 14.28 20.99
C ALA A 187 22.31 14.16 19.81
N GLN A 188 22.80 14.32 18.57
CA GLN A 188 22.00 14.27 17.35
C GLN A 188 22.00 12.91 16.64
N ILE A 189 22.75 11.91 17.12
CA ILE A 189 22.78 10.60 16.47
C ILE A 189 21.37 10.00 16.43
N SER A 190 20.95 9.55 15.26
CA SER A 190 19.66 8.90 15.01
C SER A 190 19.87 7.44 14.66
N ILE A 191 18.80 6.64 14.70
CA ILE A 191 18.86 5.25 14.22
C ILE A 191 19.15 5.22 12.70
N GLY A 192 18.69 6.22 11.96
CA GLY A 192 18.94 6.35 10.52
C GLY A 192 20.43 6.42 10.20
N ASP A 193 21.20 7.17 10.99
CA ASP A 193 22.65 7.30 10.82
C ASP A 193 23.37 5.96 10.99
N VAL A 194 22.86 5.07 11.85
CA VAL A 194 23.42 3.72 12.05
C VAL A 194 23.17 2.83 10.83
N TYR A 195 22.06 3.00 10.12
CA TYR A 195 21.77 2.28 8.89
C TYR A 195 22.59 2.80 7.71
N GLU A 196 22.82 4.11 7.65
CA GLU A 196 23.60 4.76 6.60
C GLU A 196 25.11 4.55 6.77
N TYR A 197 25.60 4.62 8.01
CA TYR A 197 27.00 4.46 8.41
C TYR A 197 27.15 3.29 9.40
N PRO A 198 27.04 2.03 8.91
CA PRO A 198 26.89 0.87 9.78
C PRO A 198 28.19 0.37 10.41
N THR A 199 29.34 1.02 10.19
CA THR A 199 30.62 0.71 10.84
C THR A 199 31.09 1.88 11.69
N ILE A 200 31.86 1.63 12.74
CA ILE A 200 32.41 2.70 13.60
C ILE A 200 33.31 3.63 12.79
N GLU A 201 34.12 3.07 11.89
CA GLU A 201 34.98 3.82 10.97
C GLU A 201 34.18 4.77 10.06
N SER A 202 32.98 4.38 9.62
CA SER A 202 32.10 5.24 8.82
C SER A 202 31.31 6.24 9.65
N LEU A 203 30.96 5.89 10.90
CA LEU A 203 30.09 6.69 11.77
C LEU A 203 30.86 7.80 12.50
N ALA A 204 32.07 7.52 12.98
CA ALA A 204 32.85 8.47 13.78
C ALA A 204 33.14 9.81 13.05
N PRO A 205 33.52 9.83 11.75
CA PRO A 205 33.80 11.06 11.04
C PRO A 205 32.61 12.02 10.95
N VAL A 206 31.38 11.49 10.91
CA VAL A 206 30.15 12.30 10.87
C VAL A 206 30.07 13.23 12.09
N PHE A 207 30.51 12.75 13.26
CA PHE A 207 30.45 13.49 14.52
C PHE A 207 31.74 14.27 14.84
N ASP A 208 32.88 13.87 14.28
CA ASP A 208 34.13 14.64 14.38
C ASP A 208 34.04 15.99 13.65
N VAL A 209 33.35 16.04 12.50
CA VAL A 209 33.11 17.29 11.75
C VAL A 209 32.12 18.21 12.46
N MET A 210 31.12 17.66 13.16
CA MET A 210 30.11 18.44 13.91
C MET A 210 30.66 19.08 15.20
N SER A 211 31.73 18.52 15.77
CA SER A 211 32.31 18.97 17.04
C SER A 211 33.14 20.26 16.95
N SER A 212 33.52 20.70 15.74
CA SER A 212 34.40 21.86 15.50
C SER A 212 33.67 23.20 15.32
N HIS A 213 32.33 23.22 15.35
CA HIS A 213 31.51 24.45 15.27
C HIS A 213 30.48 24.55 16.41
N PRO A 214 30.89 24.89 17.65
CA PRO A 214 29.99 25.00 18.80
C PRO A 214 28.93 26.11 18.66
N GLN A 215 29.06 27.03 17.70
CA GLN A 215 28.07 28.09 17.43
C GLN A 215 26.83 27.61 16.66
N GLN A 216 26.86 26.43 16.02
CA GLN A 216 25.65 25.85 15.41
C GLN A 216 24.76 25.10 16.42
N LEU A 217 25.28 24.74 17.61
CA LEU A 217 24.52 24.02 18.64
C LEU A 217 23.40 24.86 19.29
N HIS A 218 23.48 26.19 19.25
CA HIS A 218 22.34 27.05 19.62
C HIS A 218 21.29 27.20 18.51
N GLN A 219 21.61 26.79 17.28
CA GLN A 219 20.66 26.72 16.14
C GLN A 219 19.96 25.35 16.03
N ILE A 220 20.40 24.35 16.80
CA ILE A 220 19.68 23.09 17.04
C ILE A 220 19.09 23.06 18.47
N LYS A 221 18.80 24.23 19.07
CA LYS A 221 17.48 24.35 19.71
C LYS A 221 16.52 23.90 18.64
N SER A 222 15.63 22.97 18.98
CA SER A 222 14.56 22.47 18.13
C SER A 222 14.31 23.46 16.98
N LYS A 223 14.34 22.98 15.74
CA LYS A 223 13.42 23.57 14.77
C LYS A 223 12.00 23.26 15.28
N THR A 224 11.64 23.74 16.48
CA THR A 224 10.41 24.45 16.71
C THR A 224 10.26 25.22 15.43
N ILE A 225 9.29 24.78 14.65
CA ILE A 225 8.69 25.53 13.56
C ILE A 225 8.86 27.00 13.95
N PRO A 226 9.48 27.87 13.11
CA PRO A 226 9.64 29.27 13.45
C PRO A 226 8.33 29.69 14.12
N GLU A 227 8.37 30.13 15.39
CA GLU A 227 7.14 30.35 16.18
C GLU A 227 6.20 31.31 15.43
N ASP A 228 6.77 32.09 14.50
CA ASP A 228 6.12 32.98 13.54
C ASP A 228 5.26 32.29 12.44
N ILE A 229 5.31 30.97 12.27
CA ILE A 229 4.54 30.21 11.25
C ILE A 229 3.45 29.34 11.88
N LEU A 230 3.55 29.01 13.18
CA LEU A 230 2.49 28.30 13.88
C LEU A 230 1.38 29.28 14.25
N PRO A 231 0.13 29.04 13.82
CA PRO A 231 -0.98 29.89 14.23
C PRO A 231 -1.14 29.85 15.74
N SER A 232 -1.57 30.97 16.31
CA SER A 232 -1.76 31.15 17.75
C SER A 232 -2.69 30.07 18.34
N LYS A 233 -2.59 29.78 19.64
CA LYS A 233 -3.49 28.82 20.31
C LYS A 233 -4.97 29.13 20.08
N LEU A 234 -5.33 30.42 20.00
CA LEU A 234 -6.69 30.87 19.69
C LEU A 234 -7.09 30.48 18.26
N GLU A 235 -6.22 30.72 17.27
CA GLU A 235 -6.48 30.31 15.89
C GLU A 235 -6.57 28.79 15.74
N GLN A 236 -5.71 28.03 16.43
CA GLN A 236 -5.80 26.56 16.44
C GLN A 236 -7.14 26.08 17.01
N ASN A 237 -7.61 26.67 18.11
CA ASN A 237 -8.89 26.33 18.71
C ASN A 237 -10.06 26.72 17.80
N LEU A 238 -10.00 27.89 17.16
CA LEU A 238 -11.00 28.30 16.18
C LEU A 238 -11.05 27.34 14.99
N VAL A 239 -9.89 26.94 14.44
CA VAL A 239 -9.82 25.97 13.35
C VAL A 239 -10.42 24.63 13.77
N LYS A 240 -10.13 24.13 14.98
CA LYS A 240 -10.76 22.90 15.50
C LYS A 240 -12.28 23.02 15.58
N ILE A 241 -12.80 24.12 16.12
CA ILE A 241 -14.25 24.36 16.21
C ILE A 241 -14.87 24.40 14.81
N ILE A 242 -14.24 25.10 13.87
CA ILE A 242 -14.73 25.19 12.49
C ILE A 242 -14.68 23.82 11.81
N GLN A 243 -13.60 23.03 12.00
CA GLN A 243 -13.51 21.67 11.46
C GLN A 243 -14.63 20.79 11.99
N VAL A 244 -14.85 20.78 13.31
CA VAL A 244 -15.94 20.01 13.93
C VAL A 244 -17.30 20.45 13.41
N ALA A 245 -17.56 21.75 13.32
CA ALA A 245 -18.79 22.27 12.72
C ALA A 245 -18.94 21.88 11.24
N SER A 246 -17.84 21.87 10.49
CA SER A 246 -17.80 21.48 9.08
C SER A 246 -18.06 19.99 8.88
N LEU A 247 -17.66 19.13 9.83
CA LEU A 247 -17.96 17.69 9.77
C LEU A 247 -19.47 17.44 9.67
N TYR A 248 -20.30 18.15 10.44
CA TYR A 248 -21.76 18.02 10.34
C TYR A 248 -22.27 18.34 8.93
N HIS A 249 -21.67 19.32 8.25
CA HIS A 249 -22.03 19.69 6.89
C HIS A 249 -21.56 18.64 5.88
N VAL A 250 -20.35 18.08 6.05
CA VAL A 250 -19.83 16.98 5.22
C VAL A 250 -20.68 15.72 5.39
N PHE A 251 -21.01 15.34 6.62
CA PHE A 251 -21.88 14.20 6.90
C PHE A 251 -23.28 14.43 6.35
N GLY A 252 -23.84 15.63 6.53
CA GLY A 252 -25.12 16.00 5.93
C GLY A 252 -25.09 15.93 4.40
N PHE A 253 -24.01 16.42 3.78
CA PHE A 253 -23.80 16.36 2.33
C PHE A 253 -23.81 14.93 1.81
N ARG A 254 -23.13 14.00 2.49
CA ARG A 254 -23.19 12.56 2.17
C ARG A 254 -24.58 11.98 2.44
N ALA A 255 -25.23 12.37 3.53
CA ALA A 255 -26.56 11.88 3.89
C ALA A 255 -27.64 12.29 2.87
N VAL A 256 -27.51 13.44 2.20
CA VAL A 256 -28.45 13.89 1.15
C VAL A 256 -28.62 12.83 0.06
N GLU A 257 -27.54 12.16 -0.35
CA GLU A 257 -27.58 11.09 -1.35
C GLU A 257 -28.53 9.94 -0.94
N TRP A 258 -28.44 9.51 0.32
CA TRP A 258 -29.18 8.37 0.84
C TRP A 258 -30.59 8.73 1.30
N MET A 259 -30.76 9.92 1.88
CA MET A 259 -32.02 10.34 2.48
C MET A 259 -32.99 10.93 1.47
N THR A 260 -32.53 11.61 0.42
CA THR A 260 -33.41 12.32 -0.51
C THR A 260 -34.44 11.40 -1.18
N PRO A 261 -34.08 10.23 -1.74
CA PRO A 261 -35.06 9.32 -2.35
C PRO A 261 -36.12 8.87 -1.35
N TYR A 262 -35.70 8.57 -0.13
CA TYR A 262 -36.59 8.15 0.96
C TYR A 262 -37.54 9.27 1.38
N LEU A 263 -37.01 10.47 1.64
CA LEU A 263 -37.81 11.62 2.04
C LEU A 263 -38.82 12.01 0.95
N VAL A 264 -38.42 11.98 -0.33
CA VAL A 264 -39.34 12.22 -1.46
C VAL A 264 -40.45 11.17 -1.50
N PHE A 265 -40.12 9.90 -1.32
CA PHE A 265 -41.11 8.82 -1.31
C PHE A 265 -42.17 9.02 -0.21
N PHE A 266 -41.74 9.19 1.04
CA PHE A 266 -42.66 9.36 2.17
C PHE A 266 -43.42 10.68 2.14
N PHE A 267 -42.77 11.76 1.69
CA PHE A 267 -43.43 13.05 1.50
C PHE A 267 -44.58 12.93 0.51
N LEU A 268 -44.38 12.28 -0.64
CA LEU A 268 -45.43 12.12 -1.66
C LEU A 268 -46.58 11.22 -1.17
N LEU A 269 -46.28 10.13 -0.45
CA LEU A 269 -47.31 9.29 0.16
C LEU A 269 -48.16 10.06 1.17
N ALA A 270 -47.54 10.90 2.00
CA ALA A 270 -48.26 11.74 2.97
C ALA A 270 -49.19 12.77 2.28
N HIS A 271 -48.95 13.10 1.01
CA HIS A 271 -49.76 14.01 0.21
C HIS A 271 -50.69 13.29 -0.77
N ASN A 272 -51.02 12.01 -0.50
CA ASN A 272 -51.97 11.21 -1.26
C ASN A 272 -51.59 10.96 -2.73
N TYR A 273 -50.29 11.00 -3.07
CA TYR A 273 -49.83 10.49 -4.37
C TYR A 273 -49.98 8.97 -4.43
N SER A 274 -50.15 8.43 -5.65
CA SER A 274 -50.12 6.98 -5.85
C SER A 274 -48.75 6.41 -5.48
N ILE A 275 -48.71 5.16 -5.01
CA ILE A 275 -47.45 4.45 -4.68
C ILE A 275 -46.50 4.47 -5.88
N LEU A 276 -47.02 4.22 -7.08
CA LEU A 276 -46.22 4.27 -8.31
C LEU A 276 -45.66 5.68 -8.59
N GLY A 277 -46.45 6.73 -8.35
CA GLY A 277 -46.00 8.12 -8.43
C GLY A 277 -44.89 8.43 -7.42
N ALA A 278 -45.02 7.95 -6.18
CA ALA A 278 -43.99 8.13 -5.16
C ALA A 278 -42.68 7.40 -5.49
N ILE A 279 -42.76 6.15 -5.98
CA ILE A 279 -41.59 5.37 -6.43
C ILE A 279 -40.87 6.06 -7.57
N THR A 280 -41.61 6.53 -8.58
CA THR A 280 -41.02 7.17 -9.77
C THR A 280 -40.28 8.45 -9.40
N TRP A 281 -40.87 9.33 -8.60
CA TRP A 281 -40.19 10.55 -8.14
C TRP A 281 -39.02 10.30 -7.19
N SER A 282 -39.11 9.25 -6.36
CA SER A 282 -37.99 8.78 -5.53
C SER A 282 -36.80 8.30 -6.37
N ALA A 283 -37.06 7.54 -7.44
CA ALA A 283 -36.03 7.13 -8.39
C ALA A 283 -35.43 8.32 -9.15
N ILE A 284 -36.26 9.27 -9.61
CA ILE A 284 -35.79 10.49 -10.27
C ILE A 284 -34.89 11.31 -9.33
N SER A 285 -35.25 11.44 -8.06
CA SER A 285 -34.42 12.18 -7.10
C SER A 285 -33.11 11.45 -6.80
N ALA A 286 -33.10 10.12 -6.71
CA ALA A 286 -31.87 9.34 -6.59
C ALA A 286 -30.88 9.60 -7.74
N ILE A 287 -31.38 9.67 -8.97
CA ILE A 287 -30.57 10.01 -10.15
C ILE A 287 -30.07 11.46 -10.10
N ALA A 288 -30.93 12.40 -9.72
CA ALA A 288 -30.63 13.83 -9.79
C ALA A 288 -29.66 14.33 -8.71
N VAL A 289 -29.58 13.65 -7.57
CA VAL A 289 -28.78 14.08 -6.42
C VAL A 289 -27.27 14.01 -6.72
N PHE A 290 -26.79 12.93 -7.36
CA PHE A 290 -25.35 12.78 -7.62
C PHE A 290 -24.77 13.94 -8.48
N PRO A 291 -25.34 14.30 -9.65
CA PRO A 291 -24.88 15.46 -10.42
C PRO A 291 -24.94 16.78 -9.65
N LEU A 292 -25.96 16.97 -8.80
CA LEU A 292 -26.10 18.16 -7.98
C LEU A 292 -24.98 18.26 -6.94
N LEU A 293 -24.71 17.18 -6.20
CA LEU A 293 -23.62 17.12 -5.23
C LEU A 293 -22.26 17.30 -5.91
N LEU A 294 -22.05 16.70 -7.08
CA LEU A 294 -20.86 16.89 -7.88
C LEU A 294 -20.67 18.37 -8.30
N ALA A 295 -21.73 19.03 -8.74
CA ALA A 295 -21.68 20.46 -9.10
C ALA A 295 -21.36 21.33 -7.87
N ILE A 296 -21.94 21.03 -6.71
CA ILE A 296 -21.63 21.71 -5.45
C ILE A 296 -20.16 21.49 -5.05
N ALA A 297 -19.62 20.28 -5.22
CA ALA A 297 -18.22 20.00 -4.92
C ALA A 297 -17.25 20.75 -5.83
N ILE A 298 -17.54 20.79 -7.13
CA ILE A 298 -16.76 21.57 -8.11
C ILE A 298 -16.84 23.06 -7.77
N ALA A 299 -18.03 23.59 -7.51
CA ALA A 299 -18.22 24.98 -7.10
C ALA A 299 -17.47 25.30 -5.81
N SER A 300 -17.53 24.41 -4.81
CA SER A 300 -16.81 24.54 -3.54
C SER A 300 -15.30 24.57 -3.76
N LYS A 301 -14.75 23.73 -4.64
CA LYS A 301 -13.33 23.79 -5.00
C LYS A 301 -12.94 25.18 -5.53
N TRP A 302 -13.72 25.76 -6.44
CA TRP A 302 -13.39 27.05 -7.04
C TRP A 302 -13.66 28.25 -6.13
N LEU A 303 -14.76 28.24 -5.37
CA LEU A 303 -15.15 29.32 -4.46
C LEU A 303 -14.31 29.31 -3.17
N ILE A 304 -14.08 28.13 -2.59
CA ILE A 304 -13.41 27.99 -1.31
C ILE A 304 -11.92 27.80 -1.49
N LEU A 305 -11.40 27.04 -2.46
CA LEU A 305 -9.95 26.80 -2.56
C LEU A 305 -9.28 27.62 -3.67
N GLY A 306 -10.00 27.86 -4.78
CA GLY A 306 -9.45 28.53 -5.96
C GLY A 306 -8.46 27.63 -6.71
N ARG A 307 -7.37 28.21 -7.22
CA ARG A 307 -6.26 27.45 -7.81
C ARG A 307 -5.26 27.03 -6.73
N ILE A 308 -5.02 25.73 -6.61
CA ILE A 308 -4.00 25.17 -5.73
C ILE A 308 -2.62 25.60 -6.23
N ARG A 309 -1.76 26.08 -5.31
CA ARG A 309 -0.39 26.47 -5.61
C ARG A 309 0.59 25.54 -4.88
N PRO A 310 1.75 25.24 -5.48
CA PRO A 310 2.80 24.51 -4.76
C PRO A 310 3.33 25.40 -3.63
N GLY A 311 3.65 24.79 -2.49
CA GLY A 311 4.09 25.55 -1.32
C GLY A 311 3.97 24.78 -0.01
N ARG A 312 4.34 25.46 1.07
CA ARG A 312 4.27 24.95 2.44
C ARG A 312 3.20 25.72 3.20
N TYR A 313 2.26 25.01 3.80
CA TYR A 313 1.10 25.57 4.48
C TYR A 313 0.96 24.96 5.88
N PRO A 314 0.84 25.75 6.96
CA PRO A 314 0.67 25.19 8.30
C PRO A 314 -0.66 24.43 8.42
N LEU A 315 -0.67 23.26 9.08
CA LEU A 315 -1.87 22.41 9.25
C LEU A 315 -3.01 23.12 9.98
N TRP A 316 -2.69 24.01 10.90
CA TRP A 316 -3.69 24.78 11.62
C TRP A 316 -3.98 26.13 10.96
N GLY A 317 -3.44 26.35 9.75
CA GLY A 317 -3.64 27.58 8.99
C GLY A 317 -4.98 27.58 8.24
N ARG A 318 -5.43 28.79 7.89
CA ARG A 318 -6.65 29.00 7.10
C ARG A 318 -6.64 28.27 5.75
N TYR A 319 -5.47 28.17 5.11
CA TYR A 319 -5.35 27.45 3.84
C TYR A 319 -5.57 25.95 4.01
N HIS A 320 -4.91 25.31 4.99
CA HIS A 320 -5.12 23.89 5.25
C HIS A 320 -6.58 23.60 5.59
N LEU A 321 -7.23 24.44 6.40
CA LEU A 321 -8.66 24.28 6.71
C LEU A 321 -9.53 24.25 5.43
N ARG A 322 -9.33 25.21 4.53
CA ARG A 322 -10.05 25.29 3.24
C ARG A 322 -9.75 24.09 2.35
N TRP A 323 -8.47 23.69 2.28
CA TRP A 323 -8.02 22.53 1.51
C TRP A 323 -8.65 21.24 2.06
N TRP A 324 -8.53 20.99 3.37
CA TRP A 324 -9.12 19.85 4.06
C TRP A 324 -10.63 19.77 3.81
N PHE A 325 -11.36 20.87 4.00
CA PHE A 325 -12.80 20.90 3.80
C PHE A 325 -13.19 20.48 2.37
N VAL A 326 -12.55 21.07 1.36
CA VAL A 326 -12.83 20.74 -0.05
C VAL A 326 -12.44 19.29 -0.35
N GLN A 327 -11.28 18.82 0.11
CA GLN A 327 -10.86 17.43 -0.08
C GLN A 327 -11.84 16.44 0.55
N THR A 328 -12.26 16.69 1.80
CA THR A 328 -13.22 15.84 2.51
C THR A 328 -14.59 15.84 1.82
N LEU A 329 -15.01 16.97 1.28
CA LEU A 329 -16.27 17.06 0.53
C LEU A 329 -16.20 16.31 -0.81
N VAL A 330 -15.09 16.42 -1.54
CA VAL A 330 -14.86 15.65 -2.78
C VAL A 330 -14.74 14.15 -2.49
N SER A 331 -14.02 13.75 -1.45
CA SER A 331 -13.89 12.34 -1.04
C SER A 331 -15.18 11.73 -0.50
N SER A 332 -16.18 12.56 -0.19
CA SER A 332 -17.51 12.09 0.20
C SER A 332 -18.38 11.70 -1.00
N LEU A 333 -17.99 12.10 -2.22
CA LEU A 333 -18.64 11.67 -3.44
C LEU A 333 -18.14 10.29 -3.86
N PRO A 334 -19.01 9.44 -4.42
CA PRO A 334 -18.63 8.10 -4.86
C PRO A 334 -17.94 8.13 -6.23
N LEU A 335 -16.81 8.84 -6.34
CA LEU A 335 -16.06 8.96 -7.60
C LEU A 335 -15.37 7.66 -8.01
N ASP A 336 -15.17 6.73 -7.07
CA ASP A 336 -14.66 5.37 -7.35
C ASP A 336 -15.53 4.62 -8.35
N TYR A 337 -16.84 4.83 -8.31
CA TYR A 337 -17.75 4.23 -9.29
C TYR A 337 -17.56 4.76 -10.71
N LEU A 338 -16.76 5.80 -10.91
CA LEU A 338 -16.42 6.34 -12.23
C LEU A 338 -15.01 5.96 -12.66
N ALA A 339 -14.24 5.27 -11.83
CA ALA A 339 -12.92 4.75 -12.17
C ALA A 339 -12.99 3.83 -13.41
N GLY A 340 -12.00 3.95 -14.28
CA GLY A 340 -11.93 3.23 -15.56
C GLY A 340 -12.85 3.78 -16.66
N THR A 341 -13.67 4.80 -16.38
CA THR A 341 -14.56 5.42 -17.37
C THR A 341 -13.94 6.70 -17.96
N PRO A 342 -14.36 7.13 -19.18
CA PRO A 342 -13.94 8.42 -19.72
C PRO A 342 -14.52 9.64 -18.97
N LEU A 343 -15.48 9.43 -18.05
CA LEU A 343 -16.09 10.51 -17.27
C LEU A 343 -15.17 11.00 -16.16
N LEU A 344 -14.40 10.12 -15.53
CA LEU A 344 -13.55 10.50 -14.41
C LEU A 344 -12.44 11.49 -14.82
N PRO A 345 -11.69 11.27 -15.93
CA PRO A 345 -10.80 12.30 -16.48
C PRO A 345 -11.49 13.63 -16.78
N PHE A 346 -12.74 13.60 -17.24
CA PHE A 346 -13.52 14.82 -17.49
C PHE A 346 -13.85 15.56 -16.18
N ILE A 347 -14.26 14.85 -15.14
CA ILE A 347 -14.56 15.42 -13.82
C ILE A 347 -13.30 16.03 -13.20
N TYR A 348 -12.16 15.35 -13.23
CA TYR A 348 -10.90 15.92 -12.71
C TYR A 348 -10.43 17.15 -13.47
N ARG A 349 -10.73 17.27 -14.77
CA ARG A 349 -10.52 18.52 -15.52
C ARG A 349 -11.38 19.67 -14.99
N LEU A 350 -12.62 19.42 -14.58
CA LEU A 350 -13.47 20.42 -13.93
C LEU A 350 -12.92 20.84 -12.56
N PHE A 351 -12.26 19.93 -11.84
CA PHE A 351 -11.50 20.24 -10.63
C PHE A 351 -10.15 20.94 -10.90
N GLY A 352 -9.71 21.05 -12.15
CA GLY A 352 -8.53 21.81 -12.57
C GLY A 352 -7.31 20.98 -12.97
N ALA A 353 -7.39 19.65 -12.93
CA ALA A 353 -6.31 18.78 -13.40
C ALA A 353 -6.12 18.88 -14.92
N LYS A 354 -4.87 18.74 -15.38
CA LYS A 354 -4.52 18.79 -16.80
C LYS A 354 -4.39 17.38 -17.35
N ILE A 355 -5.51 16.80 -17.76
CA ILE A 355 -5.57 15.42 -18.27
C ILE A 355 -5.77 15.41 -19.78
N GLY A 356 -4.88 14.69 -20.47
CA GLY A 356 -4.87 14.51 -21.92
C GLY A 356 -6.05 13.71 -22.47
N LYS A 357 -5.94 13.34 -23.74
CA LYS A 357 -6.89 12.49 -24.45
C LYS A 357 -6.55 11.02 -24.25
N ASP A 358 -7.58 10.18 -24.28
CA ASP A 358 -7.45 8.72 -24.28
C ASP A 358 -6.63 8.19 -23.08
N VAL A 359 -6.76 8.89 -21.95
CA VAL A 359 -6.17 8.51 -20.66
C VAL A 359 -7.08 7.49 -20.00
N TYR A 360 -6.52 6.35 -19.62
CA TYR A 360 -7.16 5.41 -18.71
C TYR A 360 -6.83 5.81 -17.28
N LEU A 361 -7.87 6.06 -16.47
CA LEU A 361 -7.73 6.45 -15.08
C LEU A 361 -8.54 5.50 -14.21
N GLY A 362 -7.87 4.49 -13.66
CA GLY A 362 -8.43 3.47 -12.78
C GLY A 362 -8.51 3.87 -11.31
N THR A 363 -8.14 5.09 -10.95
CA THR A 363 -8.09 5.56 -9.56
C THR A 363 -8.72 6.94 -9.39
N ASN A 364 -9.31 7.20 -8.23
CA ASN A 364 -9.77 8.53 -7.81
C ASN A 364 -8.79 9.24 -6.85
N ASN A 365 -7.62 8.64 -6.56
CA ASN A 365 -6.71 9.15 -5.55
C ASN A 365 -5.80 10.27 -6.10
N ILE A 366 -6.42 11.38 -6.47
CA ILE A 366 -5.77 12.60 -6.97
C ILE A 366 -6.15 13.75 -6.04
N ALA A 367 -5.29 14.09 -5.10
CA ALA A 367 -5.60 15.14 -4.13
C ALA A 367 -5.21 16.55 -4.62
N SER A 368 -4.13 16.66 -5.39
CA SER A 368 -3.54 17.94 -5.78
C SER A 368 -3.95 18.38 -7.19
N PHE A 369 -5.26 18.40 -7.47
CA PHE A 369 -5.84 18.54 -8.82
C PHE A 369 -5.09 19.49 -9.76
N ASP A 370 -4.98 20.79 -9.43
CA ASP A 370 -4.36 21.81 -10.30
C ASP A 370 -2.84 21.60 -10.52
N LEU A 371 -2.21 20.79 -9.68
CA LEU A 371 -0.79 20.44 -9.71
C LEU A 371 -0.55 19.08 -10.38
N THR A 372 -1.60 18.39 -10.83
CA THR A 372 -1.51 17.12 -11.54
C THR A 372 -1.64 17.33 -13.05
N THR A 373 -0.66 16.83 -13.79
CA THR A 373 -0.67 16.79 -15.26
C THR A 373 -0.49 15.35 -15.73
N ILE A 374 -1.34 14.92 -16.67
CA ILE A 374 -1.31 13.56 -17.25
C ILE A 374 -1.37 13.71 -18.78
N GLY A 375 -0.36 13.21 -19.48
CA GLY A 375 -0.26 13.25 -20.94
C GLY A 375 -1.22 12.30 -21.66
N ASN A 376 -1.21 12.35 -23.00
CA ASN A 376 -2.16 11.58 -23.82
C ASN A 376 -1.83 10.08 -23.81
N GLY A 377 -2.86 9.24 -23.86
CA GLY A 377 -2.69 7.78 -23.99
C GLY A 377 -2.00 7.12 -22.79
N THR A 378 -1.96 7.80 -21.65
CA THR A 378 -1.37 7.31 -20.41
C THR A 378 -2.37 6.43 -19.66
N SER A 379 -1.88 5.35 -19.07
CA SER A 379 -2.69 4.45 -18.24
C SER A 379 -2.25 4.54 -16.79
N ILE A 380 -3.19 4.85 -15.91
CA ILE A 380 -3.02 4.85 -14.47
C ILE A 380 -3.96 3.80 -13.92
N ASP A 381 -3.38 2.78 -13.31
CA ASP A 381 -4.10 1.59 -12.89
C ASP A 381 -4.75 1.76 -11.51
N ASP A 382 -5.44 0.71 -11.06
CA ASP A 382 -6.26 0.71 -9.84
C ASP A 382 -5.47 1.09 -8.59
N ASP A 383 -6.10 1.82 -7.66
CA ASP A 383 -5.51 2.29 -6.40
C ASP A 383 -4.20 3.11 -6.50
N ALA A 384 -3.76 3.53 -7.69
CA ALA A 384 -2.55 4.33 -7.83
C ALA A 384 -2.72 5.72 -7.19
N SER A 385 -1.79 6.13 -6.34
CA SER A 385 -1.92 7.34 -5.53
C SER A 385 -1.11 8.50 -6.12
N LEU A 386 -1.80 9.49 -6.69
CA LEU A 386 -1.22 10.74 -7.20
C LEU A 386 -1.36 11.84 -6.16
N LEU A 387 -0.71 11.65 -5.01
CA LEU A 387 -0.90 12.50 -3.83
C LEU A 387 -0.53 13.96 -4.15
N GLY A 388 0.69 14.20 -4.63
CA GLY A 388 1.24 15.56 -4.83
C GLY A 388 1.20 16.43 -3.56
N TYR A 389 1.07 15.80 -2.39
CA TYR A 389 1.22 16.45 -1.10
C TYR A 389 1.82 15.48 -0.07
N ILE A 390 2.40 16.07 0.98
CA ILE A 390 2.85 15.38 2.18
C ILE A 390 2.55 16.27 3.39
N VAL A 391 2.27 15.66 4.54
CA VAL A 391 2.24 16.36 5.82
C VAL A 391 3.49 15.99 6.61
N GLU A 392 4.31 16.99 6.91
CA GLU A 392 5.58 16.84 7.63
C GLU A 392 5.79 18.05 8.54
N ASP A 393 6.24 17.82 9.77
CA ASP A 393 6.51 18.87 10.76
C ASP A 393 5.39 19.91 10.92
N GLY A 394 4.14 19.42 11.06
CA GLY A 394 2.98 20.29 11.24
C GLY A 394 2.60 21.13 10.00
N THR A 395 3.17 20.81 8.83
CA THR A 395 3.02 21.56 7.59
C THR A 395 2.53 20.66 6.46
N LEU A 396 1.47 21.08 5.77
CA LEU A 396 1.05 20.55 4.48
C LEU A 396 1.99 21.10 3.39
N ILE A 397 2.73 20.23 2.72
CA ILE A 397 3.60 20.56 1.61
C ILE A 397 2.91 20.07 0.33
N LEU A 398 2.63 20.99 -0.59
CA LEU A 398 2.02 20.72 -1.88
C LEU A 398 3.06 20.85 -2.99
N GLY A 399 3.06 19.91 -3.94
CA GLY A 399 3.95 19.88 -5.08
C GLY A 399 3.30 19.28 -6.32
N GLN A 400 4.01 19.36 -7.44
CA GLN A 400 3.47 18.93 -8.75
C GLN A 400 3.66 17.43 -8.97
N VAL A 401 2.73 16.82 -9.71
CA VAL A 401 2.89 15.46 -10.24
C VAL A 401 2.69 15.55 -11.74
N SER A 402 3.75 15.34 -12.51
CA SER A 402 3.75 15.49 -13.96
C SER A 402 4.00 14.14 -14.62
N ILE A 403 2.99 13.61 -15.29
CA ILE A 403 3.08 12.35 -16.04
C ILE A 403 2.96 12.69 -17.52
N GLY A 404 3.95 12.26 -18.30
CA GLY A 404 4.02 12.43 -19.74
C GLY A 404 2.97 11.62 -20.49
N SER A 405 3.14 11.56 -21.81
CA SER A 405 2.26 10.82 -22.73
C SER A 405 2.70 9.37 -22.86
N ARG A 406 1.71 8.47 -23.00
CA ARG A 406 1.91 7.03 -23.16
C ARG A 406 2.68 6.40 -21.99
N CYS A 407 2.54 6.97 -20.79
CA CYS A 407 3.13 6.39 -19.59
C CYS A 407 2.23 5.27 -19.05
N TYR A 408 2.82 4.42 -18.20
CA TYR A 408 2.10 3.44 -17.40
C TYR A 408 2.40 3.65 -15.92
N VAL A 409 1.37 3.74 -15.10
CA VAL A 409 1.47 3.81 -13.64
C VAL A 409 0.70 2.63 -13.09
N GLY A 410 1.44 1.69 -12.50
CA GLY A 410 0.92 0.41 -12.06
C GLY A 410 0.01 0.48 -10.84
N SER A 411 -0.68 -0.62 -10.60
CA SER A 411 -1.66 -0.76 -9.52
C SER A 411 -1.01 -0.50 -8.16
N ARG A 412 -1.69 0.26 -7.30
CA ARG A 412 -1.22 0.61 -5.93
C ARG A 412 0.16 1.26 -5.87
N SER A 413 0.62 1.85 -6.97
CA SER A 413 1.84 2.66 -6.98
C SER A 413 1.60 4.03 -6.34
N VAL A 414 2.65 4.66 -5.85
CA VAL A 414 2.56 5.96 -5.17
C VAL A 414 3.52 6.95 -5.81
N LEU A 415 2.99 8.06 -6.31
CA LEU A 415 3.77 9.17 -6.83
C LEU A 415 3.75 10.32 -5.81
N ARG A 416 4.92 10.61 -5.25
CA ARG A 416 5.09 11.70 -4.29
C ARG A 416 5.12 13.06 -4.97
N GLU A 417 5.13 14.11 -4.16
CA GLU A 417 5.18 15.48 -4.62
C GLU A 417 6.47 15.81 -5.41
N ASN A 418 6.33 16.70 -6.39
CA ASN A 418 7.36 17.13 -7.34
C ASN A 418 7.95 15.99 -8.19
N THR A 419 7.18 14.92 -8.45
CA THR A 419 7.60 13.84 -9.33
C THR A 419 7.32 14.15 -10.79
N VAL A 420 8.20 13.63 -11.65
CA VAL A 420 8.09 13.73 -13.11
C VAL A 420 8.24 12.34 -13.73
N MET A 421 7.37 12.00 -14.66
CA MET A 421 7.53 10.86 -15.55
C MET A 421 7.50 11.40 -16.97
N GLU A 422 8.59 11.21 -17.70
CA GLU A 422 8.67 11.61 -19.11
C GLU A 422 7.86 10.66 -20.01
N ASP A 423 7.68 11.03 -21.28
CA ASP A 423 6.90 10.24 -22.24
C ASP A 423 7.38 8.79 -22.30
N ARG A 424 6.44 7.84 -22.36
CA ARG A 424 6.71 6.38 -22.40
C ARG A 424 7.36 5.80 -21.14
N ALA A 425 7.53 6.58 -20.07
CA ALA A 425 7.97 6.06 -18.78
C ALA A 425 6.97 5.06 -18.18
N ARG A 426 7.47 4.06 -17.47
CA ARG A 426 6.65 3.07 -16.75
C ARG A 426 7.05 2.99 -15.28
N LEU A 427 6.06 3.04 -14.41
CA LEU A 427 6.17 2.69 -13.01
C LEU A 427 5.34 1.42 -12.81
N GLU A 428 5.97 0.33 -12.41
CA GLU A 428 5.32 -0.96 -12.22
C GLU A 428 4.46 -0.97 -10.94
N ASP A 429 3.67 -2.03 -10.78
CA ASP A 429 2.75 -2.18 -9.65
C ASP A 429 3.48 -2.13 -8.30
N LEU A 430 2.77 -1.70 -7.25
CA LEU A 430 3.27 -1.64 -5.86
C LEU A 430 4.58 -0.84 -5.70
N SER A 431 4.81 0.13 -6.57
CA SER A 431 6.06 0.90 -6.61
C SER A 431 5.91 2.31 -6.05
N LEU A 432 6.94 2.80 -5.36
CA LEU A 432 6.97 4.14 -4.78
C LEU A 432 7.97 5.02 -5.52
N LEU A 433 7.49 6.07 -6.18
CA LEU A 433 8.33 7.08 -6.79
C LEU A 433 8.67 8.17 -5.75
N PRO A 434 9.95 8.33 -5.34
CA PRO A 434 10.33 9.28 -4.30
C PRO A 434 10.05 10.75 -4.68
N ARG A 435 10.03 11.62 -3.67
CA ARG A 435 9.84 13.06 -3.87
C ARG A 435 10.89 13.63 -4.81
N GLY A 436 10.47 14.49 -5.74
CA GLY A 436 11.41 15.20 -6.63
C GLY A 436 12.03 14.31 -7.71
N PHE A 437 11.64 13.04 -7.78
CA PHE A 437 12.27 12.08 -8.66
C PHE A 437 11.72 12.17 -10.09
N CYS A 438 12.58 11.92 -11.08
CA CYS A 438 12.22 11.88 -12.48
C CYS A 438 12.44 10.47 -13.05
N ILE A 439 11.44 9.90 -13.72
CA ILE A 439 11.64 8.73 -14.59
C ILE A 439 11.85 9.25 -16.01
N HIS A 440 12.98 8.92 -16.61
CA HIS A 440 13.31 9.36 -17.95
C HIS A 440 12.51 8.60 -19.02
N GLN A 441 12.49 9.19 -20.21
CA GLN A 441 11.70 8.70 -21.33
C GLN A 441 12.00 7.23 -21.65
N GLY A 442 10.95 6.41 -21.64
CA GLY A 442 11.04 5.01 -22.00
C GLY A 442 11.73 4.12 -20.95
N GLU A 443 12.00 4.60 -19.73
CA GLU A 443 12.48 3.75 -18.65
C GLU A 443 11.34 3.04 -17.92
N SER A 444 11.64 1.88 -17.34
CA SER A 444 10.73 1.09 -16.52
C SER A 444 11.28 0.94 -15.11
N TRP A 445 10.50 1.32 -14.11
CA TRP A 445 10.91 1.36 -12.71
C TRP A 445 9.99 0.52 -11.84
N ALA A 446 10.54 -0.20 -10.85
CA ALA A 446 9.76 -1.01 -9.91
C ALA A 446 10.34 -1.00 -8.49
N GLY A 447 9.49 -1.23 -7.49
CA GLY A 447 9.87 -1.40 -6.08
C GLY A 447 9.58 -0.17 -5.19
N SER A 448 9.92 -0.28 -3.90
CA SER A 448 9.73 0.78 -2.91
C SER A 448 10.99 0.95 -2.05
N PRO A 449 11.83 1.97 -2.31
CA PRO A 449 11.71 2.96 -3.39
C PRO A 449 11.94 2.33 -4.78
N ALA A 450 11.30 2.90 -5.81
CA ALA A 450 11.40 2.39 -7.16
C ALA A 450 12.84 2.49 -7.70
N ARG A 451 13.27 1.48 -8.46
CA ARG A 451 14.55 1.42 -9.15
C ARG A 451 14.34 1.03 -10.61
N CYS A 452 15.20 1.51 -11.51
CA CYS A 452 15.18 1.11 -12.91
C CYS A 452 15.38 -0.41 -13.05
N THR A 453 14.44 -1.09 -13.69
CA THR A 453 14.48 -2.54 -13.93
C THR A 453 14.78 -2.88 -15.38
N SER A 454 14.31 -2.05 -16.32
CA SER A 454 14.51 -2.24 -17.75
C SER A 454 14.18 -0.97 -18.53
N TYR A 455 14.49 -0.98 -19.82
CA TYR A 455 13.93 -0.01 -20.76
C TYR A 455 12.59 -0.54 -21.27
N SER A 456 11.56 0.30 -21.20
CA SER A 456 10.23 0.01 -21.73
C SER A 456 10.35 -0.37 -23.21
N LYS A 457 9.87 -1.56 -23.55
CA LYS A 457 9.64 -1.92 -24.97
C LYS A 457 8.65 -0.90 -25.56
N ASP A 458 8.89 -0.49 -26.80
CA ASP A 458 7.94 0.37 -27.50
C ASP A 458 6.61 -0.36 -27.66
N ILE A 459 5.61 0.07 -26.89
CA ILE A 459 4.24 -0.41 -27.03
C ILE A 459 3.59 0.40 -28.14
N PRO A 460 3.01 -0.26 -29.16
CA PRO A 460 2.31 0.46 -30.22
C PRO A 460 1.23 1.36 -29.63
N ALA A 461 1.13 2.57 -30.16
CA ALA A 461 0.14 3.54 -29.71
C ALA A 461 -1.26 2.92 -29.80
N PRO A 462 -2.12 3.12 -28.77
CA PRO A 462 -3.49 2.65 -28.85
C PRO A 462 -4.19 3.32 -30.06
N PRO A 463 -5.10 2.61 -30.74
CA PRO A 463 -5.83 3.19 -31.86
C PRO A 463 -6.63 4.41 -31.38
N GLU A 464 -6.48 5.54 -32.07
CA GLU A 464 -7.24 6.75 -31.72
C GLU A 464 -8.74 6.52 -31.91
N LEU A 465 -9.52 6.83 -30.88
CA LEU A 465 -10.97 6.77 -31.00
C LEU A 465 -11.52 8.01 -31.69
N GLY A 466 -12.37 7.78 -32.68
CA GLY A 466 -13.15 8.85 -33.30
C GLY A 466 -13.96 9.64 -32.26
N LYS A 467 -14.11 10.94 -32.47
CA LYS A 467 -14.84 11.84 -31.54
C LYS A 467 -16.26 11.34 -31.24
N ILE A 468 -16.98 10.87 -32.27
CA ILE A 468 -18.35 10.37 -32.14
C ILE A 468 -18.40 9.17 -31.19
N HIS A 469 -17.47 8.23 -31.35
CA HIS A 469 -17.42 7.03 -30.53
C HIS A 469 -17.10 7.35 -29.06
N ARG A 470 -16.19 8.31 -28.81
CA ARG A 470 -15.91 8.80 -27.44
C ARG A 470 -17.13 9.42 -26.77
N VAL A 471 -17.87 10.25 -27.50
CA VAL A 471 -19.10 10.87 -26.99
C VAL A 471 -20.14 9.79 -26.70
N ALA A 472 -20.36 8.84 -27.62
CA ALA A 472 -21.30 7.75 -27.43
C ALA A 472 -20.97 6.90 -26.19
N ILE A 473 -19.69 6.52 -26.01
CA ILE A 473 -19.25 5.76 -24.83
C ILE A 473 -19.41 6.59 -23.55
N SER A 474 -19.09 7.88 -23.58
CA SER A 474 -19.26 8.75 -22.41
C SER A 474 -20.73 8.88 -22.00
N ILE A 475 -21.65 8.94 -22.98
CA ILE A 475 -23.09 8.93 -22.73
C ILE A 475 -23.50 7.59 -22.10
N ILE A 476 -23.04 6.45 -22.64
CA ILE A 476 -23.35 5.12 -22.08
C ILE A 476 -22.88 5.02 -20.63
N TYR A 477 -21.62 5.36 -20.32
CA TYR A 477 -21.13 5.36 -18.94
C TYR A 477 -21.87 6.37 -18.07
N GLY A 478 -22.25 7.53 -18.61
CA GLY A 478 -23.00 8.54 -17.87
C GLY A 478 -24.37 8.04 -17.47
N THR A 479 -25.08 7.39 -18.40
CA THR A 479 -26.35 6.74 -18.11
C THR A 479 -26.18 5.60 -17.10
N LEU A 480 -25.18 4.73 -17.27
CA LEU A 480 -24.93 3.62 -16.34
C LEU A 480 -24.61 4.11 -14.92
N ALA A 481 -23.75 5.11 -14.78
CA ALA A 481 -23.40 5.70 -13.49
C ALA A 481 -24.61 6.32 -12.79
N LEU A 482 -25.50 6.97 -13.54
CA LEU A 482 -26.73 7.55 -13.01
C LEU A 482 -27.78 6.50 -12.61
N LEU A 483 -27.80 5.35 -13.29
CA LEU A 483 -28.73 4.26 -12.98
C LEU A 483 -28.23 3.41 -11.80
N PHE A 484 -26.94 3.43 -11.50
CA PHE A 484 -26.36 2.59 -10.45
C PHE A 484 -27.01 2.77 -9.06
N PRO A 485 -27.29 4.00 -8.58
CA PRO A 485 -28.01 4.20 -7.31
C PRO A 485 -29.41 3.57 -7.26
N LEU A 486 -30.05 3.35 -8.42
CA LEU A 486 -31.37 2.72 -8.46
C LEU A 486 -31.34 1.24 -8.10
N LEU A 487 -30.22 0.56 -8.34
CA LEU A 487 -30.05 -0.85 -7.96
C LEU A 487 -30.26 -1.01 -6.45
N LEU A 488 -29.61 -0.14 -5.68
CA LEU A 488 -29.76 -0.07 -4.22
C LEU A 488 -31.22 0.18 -3.80
N LEU A 489 -31.88 1.14 -4.46
CA LEU A 489 -33.26 1.47 -4.16
C LEU A 489 -34.19 0.25 -4.37
N VAL A 490 -33.98 -0.50 -5.45
CA VAL A 490 -34.72 -1.74 -5.75
C VAL A 490 -34.46 -2.81 -4.68
N THR A 491 -33.20 -2.97 -4.26
CA THR A 491 -32.82 -3.94 -3.23
C THR A 491 -33.51 -3.67 -1.88
N VAL A 492 -33.66 -2.40 -1.50
CA VAL A 492 -34.24 -2.00 -0.19
C VAL A 492 -35.78 -2.03 -0.20
N LEU A 493 -36.40 -1.94 -1.38
CA LEU A 493 -37.84 -1.78 -1.54
C LEU A 493 -38.69 -2.87 -0.86
N PRO A 494 -38.39 -4.19 -0.96
CA PRO A 494 -39.15 -5.22 -0.25
C PRO A 494 -39.16 -5.04 1.26
N GLY A 495 -38.02 -4.64 1.84
CA GLY A 495 -37.91 -4.37 3.26
C GLY A 495 -38.70 -3.13 3.70
N VAL A 496 -38.70 -2.08 2.86
CA VAL A 496 -39.52 -0.87 3.11
C VAL A 496 -41.00 -1.17 3.03
N VAL A 497 -41.45 -1.92 2.02
CA VAL A 497 -42.86 -2.36 1.91
C VAL A 497 -43.27 -3.17 3.14
N PHE A 498 -42.40 -4.05 3.63
CA PHE A 498 -42.64 -4.80 4.86
C PHE A 498 -42.76 -3.87 6.07
N LEU A 499 -41.85 -2.90 6.26
CA LEU A 499 -41.92 -1.93 7.37
C LEU A 499 -43.19 -1.07 7.32
N VAL A 500 -43.63 -0.65 6.14
CA VAL A 500 -44.86 0.16 5.97
C VAL A 500 -46.11 -0.64 6.33
N SER A 501 -46.07 -1.98 6.25
CA SER A 501 -47.19 -2.82 6.68
C SER A 501 -47.31 -2.94 8.21
N ILE A 502 -46.27 -2.55 8.96
CA ILE A 502 -46.25 -2.57 10.42
C ILE A 502 -46.69 -1.20 10.94
N ASN A 503 -47.72 -1.16 11.79
CA ASN A 503 -48.15 0.07 12.43
C ASN A 503 -47.37 0.27 13.74
N PRO A 504 -46.50 1.29 13.85
CA PRO A 504 -45.63 1.46 15.02
C PRO A 504 -46.40 1.84 16.29
N VAL A 505 -47.62 2.38 16.16
CA VAL A 505 -48.47 2.77 17.29
C VAL A 505 -49.15 1.54 17.89
N THR A 506 -49.61 0.61 17.06
CA THR A 506 -50.34 -0.58 17.52
C THR A 506 -49.44 -1.80 17.72
N GLN A 507 -48.26 -1.84 17.09
CA GLN A 507 -47.33 -2.96 17.11
C GLN A 507 -45.87 -2.55 17.44
N PRO A 508 -45.61 -1.84 18.55
CA PRO A 508 -44.30 -1.27 18.85
C PRO A 508 -43.20 -2.35 19.01
N PHE A 509 -43.56 -3.54 19.51
CA PHE A 509 -42.61 -4.63 19.74
C PHE A 509 -42.20 -5.37 18.46
N LEU A 510 -42.94 -5.21 17.35
CA LEU A 510 -42.57 -5.81 16.07
C LEU A 510 -41.52 -4.99 15.31
N TYR A 511 -41.31 -3.73 15.69
CA TYR A 511 -40.38 -2.85 15.00
C TYR A 511 -38.93 -3.35 15.09
N ILE A 512 -38.45 -3.74 16.28
CA ILE A 512 -37.06 -4.21 16.46
C ILE A 512 -36.78 -5.50 15.66
N PRO A 513 -37.59 -6.58 15.74
CA PRO A 513 -37.40 -7.76 14.90
C PRO A 513 -37.54 -7.48 13.40
N SER A 514 -38.41 -6.54 13.02
CA SER A 514 -38.61 -6.19 11.61
C SER A 514 -37.36 -5.60 10.97
N VAL A 515 -36.54 -4.84 11.70
CA VAL A 515 -35.26 -4.31 11.20
C VAL A 515 -34.30 -5.44 10.82
N MET A 516 -34.26 -6.53 11.58
CA MET A 516 -33.44 -7.70 11.24
C MET A 516 -33.96 -8.42 10.00
N ALA A 517 -35.29 -8.54 9.85
CA ALA A 517 -35.90 -9.11 8.65
C ALA A 517 -35.63 -8.26 7.41
N VAL A 518 -35.67 -6.92 7.54
CA VAL A 518 -35.29 -5.99 6.46
C VAL A 518 -33.83 -6.18 6.08
N GLY A 519 -32.92 -6.21 7.06
CA GLY A 519 -31.50 -6.43 6.79
C GLY A 519 -31.23 -7.77 6.10
N GLY A 520 -31.86 -8.85 6.56
CA GLY A 520 -31.76 -10.18 5.93
C GLY A 520 -32.30 -10.18 4.49
N SER A 521 -33.45 -9.55 4.26
CA SER A 521 -34.02 -9.41 2.92
C SER A 521 -33.10 -8.62 1.99
N PHE A 522 -32.55 -7.49 2.46
CA PHE A 522 -31.63 -6.66 1.72
C PHE A 522 -30.42 -7.44 1.23
N VAL A 523 -29.78 -8.22 2.12
CA VAL A 523 -28.62 -9.06 1.75
C VAL A 523 -28.98 -10.08 0.68
N VAL A 524 -30.13 -10.78 0.83
CA VAL A 524 -30.57 -11.80 -0.13
C VAL A 524 -30.88 -11.19 -1.50
N PHE A 525 -31.62 -10.08 -1.52
CA PHE A 525 -31.96 -9.39 -2.76
C PHE A 525 -30.71 -8.83 -3.44
N LEU A 526 -29.78 -8.21 -2.69
CA LEU A 526 -28.54 -7.65 -3.24
C LEU A 526 -27.69 -8.75 -3.87
N ALA A 527 -27.50 -9.85 -3.14
CA ALA A 527 -26.74 -11.00 -3.61
C ALA A 527 -27.36 -11.63 -4.87
N SER A 528 -28.69 -11.77 -4.88
CA SER A 528 -29.42 -12.33 -6.03
C SER A 528 -29.34 -11.42 -7.25
N GLU A 529 -29.48 -10.11 -7.06
CA GLU A 529 -29.38 -9.09 -8.11
C GLU A 529 -27.98 -9.05 -8.72
N VAL A 530 -26.93 -8.99 -7.90
CA VAL A 530 -25.53 -9.03 -8.37
C VAL A 530 -25.24 -10.30 -9.16
N LEU A 531 -25.69 -11.47 -8.67
CA LEU A 531 -25.51 -12.75 -9.37
C LEU A 531 -26.23 -12.78 -10.72
N LEU A 532 -27.48 -12.32 -10.74
CA LEU A 532 -28.31 -12.25 -11.93
C LEU A 532 -27.69 -11.32 -12.98
N ILE A 533 -27.30 -10.10 -12.60
CA ILE A 533 -26.70 -9.13 -13.52
C ILE A 533 -25.37 -9.66 -14.04
N LYS A 534 -24.52 -10.21 -13.18
CA LYS A 534 -23.24 -10.81 -13.60
C LYS A 534 -23.44 -11.91 -14.64
N TRP A 535 -24.43 -12.78 -14.43
CA TRP A 535 -24.74 -13.87 -15.35
C TRP A 535 -25.31 -13.37 -16.69
N LEU A 536 -26.22 -12.40 -16.66
CA LEU A 536 -26.84 -11.82 -17.85
C LEU A 536 -25.88 -10.97 -18.69
N VAL A 537 -24.99 -10.22 -18.03
CA VAL A 537 -24.16 -9.20 -18.68
C VAL A 537 -22.83 -9.78 -19.18
N VAL A 538 -22.04 -10.43 -18.33
CA VAL A 538 -20.66 -10.89 -18.67
C VAL A 538 -20.59 -12.39 -18.92
N GLY A 539 -21.31 -13.19 -18.14
CA GLY A 539 -21.22 -14.65 -18.18
C GLY A 539 -19.86 -15.16 -17.64
N ARG A 540 -19.09 -15.89 -18.47
CA ARG A 540 -17.74 -16.40 -18.11
C ARG A 540 -16.65 -15.54 -18.74
N VAL A 541 -15.81 -14.95 -17.89
CA VAL A 541 -14.61 -14.19 -18.26
C VAL A 541 -13.60 -15.13 -18.94
N ARG A 542 -13.01 -14.70 -20.06
CA ARG A 542 -11.97 -15.45 -20.79
C ARG A 542 -10.67 -14.64 -20.80
N ALA A 543 -9.54 -15.30 -20.59
CA ALA A 543 -8.23 -14.66 -20.71
C ALA A 543 -8.02 -14.13 -22.14
N GLY A 544 -7.52 -12.90 -22.26
CA GLY A 544 -7.32 -12.25 -23.55
C GLY A 544 -7.08 -10.75 -23.40
N LYS A 545 -6.76 -10.09 -24.52
CA LYS A 545 -6.67 -8.63 -24.60
C LYS A 545 -7.98 -8.08 -25.15
N TYR A 546 -8.61 -7.19 -24.40
CA TYR A 546 -9.86 -6.54 -24.79
C TYR A 546 -9.64 -5.03 -24.87
N PRO A 547 -10.24 -4.34 -25.87
CA PRO A 547 -10.18 -2.89 -25.92
C PRO A 547 -10.99 -2.29 -24.77
N VAL A 548 -10.41 -1.30 -24.09
CA VAL A 548 -11.03 -0.55 -22.97
C VAL A 548 -12.34 0.11 -23.40
N HIS A 549 -12.47 0.47 -24.67
CA HIS A 549 -13.69 1.07 -25.22
C HIS A 549 -14.63 0.04 -25.88
N GLY A 550 -14.36 -1.25 -25.72
CA GLY A 550 -15.16 -2.32 -26.28
C GLY A 550 -16.37 -2.68 -25.42
N SER A 551 -17.35 -3.34 -26.05
CA SER A 551 -18.54 -3.84 -25.35
C SER A 551 -18.20 -4.84 -24.24
N TYR A 552 -17.09 -5.58 -24.35
CA TYR A 552 -16.63 -6.48 -23.29
C TYR A 552 -16.20 -5.72 -22.05
N TYR A 553 -15.41 -4.65 -22.20
CA TYR A 553 -14.94 -3.86 -21.06
C TYR A 553 -16.10 -3.16 -20.35
N ILE A 554 -17.06 -2.59 -21.07
CA ILE A 554 -18.28 -2.00 -20.46
C ILE A 554 -19.01 -3.02 -19.59
N ARG A 555 -19.20 -4.23 -20.11
CA ARG A 555 -19.85 -5.33 -19.39
C ARG A 555 -19.05 -5.74 -18.15
N ASN A 556 -17.74 -5.87 -18.29
CA ASN A 556 -16.84 -6.21 -17.19
C ASN A 556 -16.86 -5.14 -16.09
N TRP A 557 -16.78 -3.88 -16.49
CA TRP A 557 -16.85 -2.72 -15.59
C TRP A 557 -18.16 -2.70 -14.79
N ILE A 558 -19.32 -2.97 -15.41
CA ILE A 558 -20.60 -3.05 -14.68
C ILE A 558 -20.51 -4.10 -13.55
N VAL A 559 -19.92 -5.27 -13.85
CA VAL A 559 -19.77 -6.35 -12.88
C VAL A 559 -18.76 -5.99 -11.80
N GLU A 560 -17.63 -5.38 -12.15
CA GLU A 560 -16.64 -4.91 -11.16
C GLU A 560 -17.23 -3.88 -10.21
N GLN A 561 -18.00 -2.90 -10.72
CA GLN A 561 -18.66 -1.90 -9.88
C GLN A 561 -19.72 -2.53 -8.97
N LEU A 562 -20.54 -3.45 -9.49
CA LEU A 562 -21.50 -4.22 -8.67
C LEU A 562 -20.81 -5.02 -7.57
N LEU A 563 -19.67 -5.63 -7.88
CA LEU A 563 -18.90 -6.42 -6.92
C LEU A 563 -18.27 -5.54 -5.85
N ALA A 564 -17.57 -4.47 -6.23
CA ALA A 564 -16.97 -3.51 -5.31
C ALA A 564 -18.04 -2.94 -4.36
N PHE A 565 -19.15 -2.49 -4.93
CA PHE A 565 -20.30 -2.00 -4.17
C PHE A 565 -20.90 -3.04 -3.20
N SER A 566 -21.06 -4.29 -3.66
CA SER A 566 -21.55 -5.36 -2.78
C SER A 566 -20.59 -5.66 -1.62
N LEU A 567 -19.28 -5.59 -1.89
CA LEU A 567 -18.24 -5.78 -0.89
C LEU A 567 -18.26 -4.66 0.13
N ASP A 568 -18.42 -3.40 -0.28
CA ASP A 568 -18.48 -2.25 0.64
C ASP A 568 -19.71 -2.29 1.55
N LEU A 569 -20.88 -2.61 0.99
CA LEU A 569 -22.14 -2.63 1.75
C LEU A 569 -22.25 -3.80 2.71
N ILE A 570 -21.71 -4.95 2.34
CA ILE A 570 -21.83 -6.19 3.10
C ILE A 570 -20.46 -6.65 3.62
N ALA A 571 -19.49 -5.73 3.75
CA ALA A 571 -18.13 -6.01 4.20
C ALA A 571 -18.05 -6.89 5.46
N PRO A 572 -18.90 -6.69 6.49
CA PRO A 572 -18.88 -7.54 7.69
C PRO A 572 -19.25 -9.01 7.43
N LEU A 573 -20.08 -9.32 6.42
CA LEU A 573 -20.34 -10.71 6.02
C LEU A 573 -19.19 -11.26 5.16
N HIS A 574 -18.52 -10.42 4.38
CA HIS A 574 -17.42 -10.83 3.51
C HIS A 574 -16.13 -11.18 4.28
N ALA A 575 -15.93 -10.65 5.48
CA ALA A 575 -14.82 -11.03 6.37
C ALA A 575 -15.00 -12.42 7.04
N THR A 576 -15.98 -13.23 6.61
CA THR A 576 -16.35 -14.50 7.26
C THR A 576 -16.32 -15.70 6.29
N LEU A 577 -16.70 -16.90 6.78
CA LEU A 577 -16.74 -18.17 6.05
C LEU A 577 -17.55 -18.16 4.73
N TYR A 578 -18.32 -17.10 4.45
CA TYR A 578 -19.18 -17.00 3.27
C TYR A 578 -18.47 -16.50 2.00
N LEU A 579 -17.25 -15.97 2.11
CA LEU A 579 -16.53 -15.36 0.97
C LEU A 579 -16.19 -16.37 -0.12
N ALA A 580 -15.68 -17.56 0.24
CA ALA A 580 -15.35 -18.59 -0.72
C ALA A 580 -16.60 -19.15 -1.46
N PRO A 581 -17.70 -19.50 -0.78
CA PRO A 581 -18.98 -19.80 -1.44
C PRO A 581 -19.46 -18.69 -2.39
N TRP A 582 -19.37 -17.43 -1.97
CA TRP A 582 -19.78 -16.27 -2.76
C TRP A 582 -18.99 -16.14 -4.07
N TYR A 583 -17.66 -16.16 -4.00
CA TYR A 583 -16.82 -16.11 -5.21
C TYR A 583 -17.03 -17.31 -6.14
N ARG A 584 -17.34 -18.51 -5.62
CA ARG A 584 -17.70 -19.66 -6.47
C ARG A 584 -19.00 -19.42 -7.24
N LEU A 585 -20.00 -18.82 -6.62
CA LEU A 585 -21.25 -18.43 -7.31
C LEU A 585 -20.96 -17.41 -8.44
N LEU A 586 -20.02 -16.51 -8.20
CA LEU A 586 -19.51 -15.58 -9.22
C LEU A 586 -18.63 -16.24 -10.29
N GLY A 587 -18.34 -17.54 -10.16
CA GLY A 587 -17.62 -18.34 -11.15
C GLY A 587 -16.11 -18.46 -10.91
N ALA A 588 -15.59 -18.02 -9.76
CA ALA A 588 -14.21 -18.26 -9.37
C ALA A 588 -13.97 -19.76 -9.09
N LYS A 589 -12.82 -20.27 -9.53
CA LYS A 589 -12.42 -21.66 -9.28
C LYS A 589 -11.71 -21.78 -7.94
N ILE A 590 -12.49 -21.86 -6.86
CA ILE A 590 -11.98 -21.93 -5.49
C ILE A 590 -12.21 -23.33 -4.91
N GLY A 591 -11.15 -23.97 -4.40
CA GLY A 591 -11.20 -25.29 -3.77
C GLY A 591 -12.12 -25.34 -2.54
N ARG A 592 -12.62 -26.53 -2.19
CA ARG A 592 -13.71 -26.71 -1.20
C ARG A 592 -13.38 -26.19 0.21
N ASN A 593 -12.11 -26.26 0.61
CA ASN A 593 -11.63 -25.89 1.95
C ASN A 593 -10.66 -24.69 1.92
N VAL A 594 -10.79 -23.81 0.93
CA VAL A 594 -9.98 -22.59 0.88
C VAL A 594 -10.53 -21.58 1.89
N GLU A 595 -9.68 -21.18 2.82
CA GLU A 595 -9.90 -20.03 3.69
C GLU A 595 -9.39 -18.77 2.96
N LEU A 596 -10.26 -17.79 2.80
CA LEU A 596 -9.91 -16.49 2.24
C LEU A 596 -9.87 -15.48 3.39
N SER A 597 -8.69 -14.98 3.70
CA SER A 597 -8.52 -13.88 4.65
C SER A 597 -8.51 -12.57 3.87
N THR A 598 -9.56 -11.76 4.02
CA THR A 598 -9.65 -10.39 3.53
C THR A 598 -9.53 -9.40 4.69
N ALA A 599 -8.55 -9.61 5.56
CA ALA A 599 -8.13 -8.59 6.52
C ALA A 599 -7.27 -7.55 5.79
N SER A 600 -7.93 -6.65 5.06
CA SER A 600 -7.33 -5.45 4.50
C SER A 600 -8.29 -4.28 4.66
#